data_AF-A0A938SDE1-F1
#
_entry.id   AF-A0A938SDE1-F1
#
_cell.length_a   1.000
_cell.length_b   1.000
_cell.length_c   1.000
_cell.angle_alpha   90.00
_cell.angle_beta   90.00
_cell.angle_gamma   90.00
#
_symmetry.space_group_name_H-M   'P 1'
#
loop_
_entity.id
_entity.type
_entity.pdbx_description
1 polymer ?
#
loop_
_entity_poly.entity_id
_entity_poly.type
_entity_poly.pdbx_seq_one_letter_code
_entity_poly.pdbx_strand_id
1 'polypeptide(L)'
;LVLDFRGLLDRAAVVKALDRRLDWHDWERYSSRQKEAMKLGGFLGHITFDGDFAEFWPYLLLGEHVHIGKATTFGLGKYEIQHASVP
;
A
#
# COMPACT_ATOMS: atom_id res chain seq x y z
N LEU A 1 13.09 12.73 14.33
CA LEU A 1 13.73 12.08 13.17
C LEU A 1 13.68 13.07 12.01
N VAL A 2 14.84 13.51 11.53
CA VAL A 2 14.91 14.22 10.24
C VAL A 2 15.07 13.13 9.18
N LEU A 3 14.03 12.97 8.34
CA LEU A 3 14.00 11.98 7.28
C LEU A 3 14.22 12.67 5.94
N ASP A 4 15.15 12.16 5.14
CA ASP A 4 15.31 12.56 3.74
C ASP A 4 14.26 11.84 2.88
N PHE A 5 13.05 12.43 2.83
CA PHE A 5 11.96 11.88 2.04
C PHE A 5 12.29 11.82 0.55
N ARG A 6 13.06 12.79 0.04
CA ARG A 6 13.35 12.85 -1.39
C ARG A 6 14.31 11.73 -1.78
N GLY A 7 15.41 11.57 -1.04
CA GLY A 7 16.34 10.48 -1.27
C GLY A 7 15.70 9.11 -1.08
N LEU A 8 14.77 8.96 -0.13
CA LEU A 8 14.02 7.71 0.04
C LEU A 8 13.18 7.37 -1.20
N LEU A 9 12.50 8.36 -1.79
CA LEU A 9 11.73 8.17 -3.02
C LEU A 9 12.62 7.85 -4.23
N ASP A 10 13.75 8.55 -4.35
CA ASP A 10 14.68 8.31 -5.46
C ASP A 10 15.28 6.88 -5.40
N ARG A 11 15.56 6.36 -4.19
CA ARG A 11 15.99 4.96 -4.00
C ARG A 11 14.86 3.95 -4.18
N ALA A 12 13.64 4.28 -3.75
CA ALA A 12 12.48 3.42 -4.01
C ALA A 12 12.17 3.30 -5.51
N ALA A 13 12.49 4.33 -6.30
CA ALA A 13 12.22 4.35 -7.75
C ALA A 13 13.00 3.29 -8.55
N VAL A 14 14.11 2.76 -8.01
CA VAL A 14 14.89 1.69 -8.68
C VAL A 14 14.43 0.28 -8.31
N VAL A 15 13.51 0.13 -7.35
CA VAL A 15 12.87 -1.15 -7.03
C VAL A 15 11.95 -1.55 -8.18
N LYS A 16 12.10 -2.78 -8.67
CA LYS A 16 11.39 -3.29 -9.84
C LYS A 16 10.11 -4.00 -9.40
N ALA A 17 9.02 -3.81 -10.14
CA ALA A 17 7.85 -4.66 -10.03
C ALA A 17 7.98 -5.81 -11.04
N LEU A 18 8.03 -7.06 -10.54
CA LEU A 18 8.16 -8.27 -11.35
C LEU A 18 6.82 -8.80 -11.86
N ASP A 19 5.78 -8.78 -11.01
CA ASP A 19 4.41 -9.19 -11.36
C ASP A 19 3.41 -8.23 -10.72
N ARG A 20 2.28 -8.00 -11.40
CA ARG A 20 1.23 -7.06 -10.97
C ARG A 20 -0.13 -7.66 -11.31
N ARG A 21 -0.82 -8.20 -10.31
CA ARG A 21 -2.20 -8.67 -10.43
C ARG A 21 -3.05 -7.86 -9.50
N LEU A 22 -3.45 -6.68 -9.98
CA LEU A 22 -4.20 -5.71 -9.22
C LEU A 22 -5.48 -5.36 -9.98
N ASP A 23 -6.60 -5.48 -9.31
CA ASP A 23 -7.91 -5.06 -9.81
C ASP A 23 -8.42 -3.89 -8.98
N TRP A 24 -8.99 -2.89 -9.65
CA TRP A 24 -9.66 -1.80 -8.96
C TRP A 24 -11.01 -2.30 -8.42
N HIS A 25 -11.22 -2.13 -7.13
CA HIS A 25 -12.48 -2.47 -6.49
C HIS A 25 -13.10 -1.22 -5.87
N ASP A 26 -14.29 -0.86 -6.35
CA ASP A 26 -15.11 0.18 -5.78
C ASP A 26 -16.10 -0.42 -4.78
N TRP A 27 -16.26 0.26 -3.65
CA TRP A 27 -17.30 -0.03 -2.68
C TRP A 27 -17.92 1.26 -2.14
N GLU A 28 -19.21 1.21 -1.89
CA GLU A 28 -19.96 2.36 -1.42
C GLU A 28 -20.36 2.19 0.04
N ARG A 29 -20.18 3.25 0.84
CA ARG A 29 -20.64 3.31 2.22
C ARG A 29 -21.44 4.56 2.45
N TYR A 30 -22.63 4.43 3.04
CA TYR A 30 -23.40 5.59 3.44
C TYR A 30 -22.81 6.26 4.70
N SER A 31 -22.53 7.56 4.62
CA SER A 31 -22.06 8.38 5.74
C SER A 31 -23.25 9.00 6.44
N SER A 32 -23.58 8.54 7.66
CA SER A 32 -24.65 9.16 8.46
C SER A 32 -24.35 10.61 8.84
N ARG A 33 -23.06 10.94 9.04
CA ARG A 33 -22.62 12.30 9.37
C ARG A 33 -22.81 13.28 8.22
N GLN A 34 -22.48 12.86 6.99
CA GLN A 34 -22.58 13.69 5.79
C GLN A 34 -23.91 13.51 5.04
N LYS A 35 -24.70 12.49 5.42
CA LYS A 35 -25.93 12.04 4.75
C LYS A 35 -25.74 11.78 3.26
N GLU A 36 -24.62 11.16 2.91
CA GLU A 36 -24.22 10.92 1.51
C GLU A 36 -23.52 9.56 1.35
N ALA A 37 -23.66 8.94 0.18
CA ALA A 37 -22.90 7.75 -0.20
C ALA A 37 -21.44 8.13 -0.50
N MET A 38 -20.52 7.59 0.29
CA MET A 38 -19.09 7.70 0.05
C MET A 38 -18.67 6.64 -0.97
N LYS A 39 -18.06 7.08 -2.08
CA LYS A 39 -17.34 6.19 -2.98
C LYS A 39 -15.93 5.99 -2.46
N LEU A 40 -15.64 4.75 -2.08
CA LEU A 40 -14.33 4.33 -1.63
C LEU A 40 -13.83 3.31 -2.65
N GLY A 41 -12.58 3.43 -3.06
CA GLY A 41 -12.01 2.54 -4.07
C GLY A 41 -10.52 2.35 -3.83
N GLY A 42 -10.01 1.22 -4.30
CA GLY A 42 -8.60 0.90 -4.18
C GLY A 42 -8.24 -0.36 -4.95
N PHE A 43 -6.96 -0.69 -4.95
CA PHE A 43 -6.48 -1.92 -5.55
C PHE A 43 -6.64 -3.11 -4.60
N LEU A 44 -7.15 -4.22 -5.13
CA LEU A 44 -7.09 -5.54 -4.53
C LEU A 44 -6.23 -6.45 -5.38
N GLY A 45 -5.48 -7.35 -4.73
CA GLY A 45 -4.61 -8.32 -5.39
C GLY A 45 -3.19 -8.26 -4.85
N HIS A 46 -2.21 -8.57 -5.70
CA HIS A 46 -0.80 -8.67 -5.30
C HIS A 46 0.15 -8.05 -6.33
N ILE A 47 1.29 -7.63 -5.83
CA ILE A 47 2.41 -7.12 -6.61
C ILE A 47 3.69 -7.72 -6.04
N THR A 48 4.54 -8.25 -6.92
CA THR A 48 5.85 -8.78 -6.53
C THR A 48 6.90 -7.75 -6.87
N PHE A 49 7.79 -7.45 -5.91
CA PHE A 49 8.88 -6.50 -6.11
C PHE A 49 10.25 -7.17 -5.95
N ASP A 50 11.25 -6.65 -6.64
CA ASP A 50 12.65 -7.05 -6.59
C ASP A 50 13.57 -5.82 -6.46
N GLY A 51 14.56 -5.92 -5.58
CA GLY A 51 15.47 -4.83 -5.25
C GLY A 51 16.01 -4.91 -3.82
N ASP A 52 16.72 -3.88 -3.41
CA ASP A 52 17.16 -3.73 -2.02
C ASP A 52 16.04 -3.08 -1.18
N PHE A 53 15.55 -3.82 -0.18
CA PHE A 53 14.50 -3.37 0.72
C PHE A 53 15.00 -2.98 2.12
N ALA A 54 16.30 -3.09 2.40
CA ALA A 54 16.86 -2.99 3.74
C ALA A 54 16.43 -1.70 4.47
N GLU A 55 16.48 -0.56 3.78
CA GLU A 55 16.10 0.74 4.34
C GLU A 55 14.58 0.98 4.39
N PHE A 56 13.79 0.22 3.61
CA PHE A 56 12.34 0.38 3.53
C PHE A 56 11.59 -0.50 4.54
N TRP A 57 12.24 -1.56 5.04
CA TRP A 57 11.62 -2.54 5.95
C TRP A 57 10.89 -1.93 7.14
N PRO A 58 11.42 -0.94 7.88
CA PRO A 58 10.69 -0.34 9.00
C PRO A 58 9.34 0.26 8.59
N TYR A 59 9.25 0.84 7.39
CA TYR A 59 8.02 1.46 6.89
C TYR A 59 7.05 0.42 6.32
N LEU A 60 7.58 -0.59 5.63
CA LEU A 60 6.78 -1.68 5.08
C LEU A 60 6.12 -2.51 6.20
N LEU A 61 6.88 -2.88 7.23
CA LEU A 61 6.33 -3.61 8.38
C LEU A 61 5.33 -2.75 9.16
N LEU A 62 5.60 -1.45 9.33
CA LEU A 62 4.64 -0.55 9.95
C LEU A 62 3.33 -0.49 9.15
N GLY A 63 3.43 -0.39 7.82
CA GLY A 63 2.28 -0.31 6.93
C GLY A 63 1.39 -1.56 6.94
N GLU A 64 1.93 -2.75 7.21
CA GLU A 64 1.13 -3.97 7.41
C GLU A 64 0.19 -3.83 8.63
N HIS A 65 0.64 -3.16 9.70
CA HIS A 65 -0.15 -2.96 10.92
C HIS A 65 -1.10 -1.77 10.86
N VAL A 66 -0.66 -0.65 10.29
CA VAL A 66 -1.44 0.61 10.29
C VAL A 66 -2.18 0.87 8.99
N HIS A 67 -1.99 0.00 8.01
CA HIS A 67 -2.43 0.14 6.62
C HIS A 67 -1.81 1.39 5.94
N ILE A 68 -2.06 1.57 4.64
CA ILE A 68 -1.54 2.71 3.89
C ILE A 68 -2.61 3.42 3.05
N GLY A 69 -2.38 4.68 2.72
CA GLY A 69 -3.27 5.47 1.88
C GLY A 69 -4.44 6.10 2.65
N LYS A 70 -5.56 6.31 1.96
CA LYS A 70 -6.74 7.00 2.50
C LYS A 70 -7.69 6.00 3.16
N ALA A 71 -8.40 6.45 4.20
CA ALA A 71 -9.48 5.70 4.84
C ALA A 71 -9.03 4.37 5.50
N THR A 72 -7.81 4.33 6.02
CA THR A 72 -7.25 3.18 6.76
C THR A 72 -8.09 2.78 7.97
N THR A 73 -8.71 3.75 8.65
CA THR A 73 -9.65 3.53 9.77
C THR A 73 -10.94 2.81 9.36
N PHE A 74 -11.26 2.76 8.06
CA PHE A 74 -12.34 1.96 7.50
C PHE A 74 -11.86 0.61 6.94
N GLY A 75 -10.61 0.22 7.21
CA GLY A 75 -10.03 -1.05 6.78
C GLY A 75 -9.36 -1.04 5.41
N LEU A 76 -9.30 0.10 4.72
CA LEU A 76 -8.63 0.19 3.41
C LEU A 76 -7.11 0.18 3.54
N GLY A 77 -6.45 -0.24 2.46
CA GLY A 77 -5.00 -0.19 2.34
C GLY A 77 -4.25 -1.19 3.21
N LYS A 78 -4.97 -2.19 3.75
CA LYS A 78 -4.35 -3.36 4.37
C LYS A 78 -3.59 -4.13 3.29
N TYR A 79 -2.37 -4.54 3.62
CA TYR A 79 -1.61 -5.50 2.86
C TYR A 79 -0.87 -6.42 3.83
N GLU A 80 -0.31 -7.51 3.30
CA GLU A 80 0.54 -8.44 4.01
C GLU A 80 1.76 -8.73 3.14
N ILE A 81 2.93 -8.85 3.75
CA ILE A 81 4.18 -9.10 3.04
C ILE A 81 4.44 -10.61 3.01
N GLN A 82 4.73 -11.13 1.83
CA GLN A 82 5.03 -12.55 1.63
C GLN A 82 6.37 -12.69 0.90
N HIS A 83 7.11 -13.75 1.24
CA HIS A 83 8.28 -14.13 0.46
C HIS A 83 7.82 -14.67 -0.89
N ALA A 84 8.13 -13.96 -1.97
CA ALA A 84 7.93 -14.48 -3.31
C ALA A 84 8.95 -15.60 -3.56
N SER A 85 8.46 -16.79 -3.90
CA SER A 85 9.31 -17.81 -4.51
C SER A 85 9.49 -17.38 -5.97
N VAL A 86 10.68 -16.89 -6.32
CA VAL A 86 11.03 -16.70 -7.73
C VAL A 86 11.11 -18.11 -8.36
N PRO A 87 10.41 -18.39 -9.48
CA PRO A 87 10.56 -19.64 -10.20
C PRO A 87 11.99 -19.88 -10.69
#